data_AF-A0A7J5ZQU9-F1
#
_entry.id   AF-A0A7J5ZQU9-F1
#
_cell.length_a   1.000
_cell.length_b   1.000
_cell.length_c   1.000
_cell.angle_alpha   90.00
_cell.angle_beta   90.00
_cell.angle_gamma   90.00
#
_symmetry.space_group_name_H-M   'P 1'
#
loop_
_entity.id
_entity.type
_entity.pdbx_description
1 polymer ?
#
loop_
_entity_poly.entity_id
_entity_poly.type
_entity_poly.pdbx_seq_one_letter_code
_entity_poly.pdbx_strand_id
1 'polypeptide(L)'
;MAVDMRLPARKQSFLPAVRSSSDGKHLVVPGDVITSDPGFMRGHGTYMDDEKLTASVAGEVERVNKLICVRPLKTRFNGEVGDVVVGRITEVQQKRWKVGTNSRLDSVLLLSSVNLPGGELRRRSAEDELTMRDYLQEGDLISAEVQSVFSDGALSLHTRSLKYGKLGQGVLVQVSPSLIKRQKTHFHNLTCGASIILGNNGYVWIYPTPGHQDEEAGGYYTSLEPVPLSDREIISRMRNCLLALAAHKVMLYDTSILYCYESSLTHQIKDILKPEIVDEIVMETRQRLLDQEG
;
A
#
# COMPACT_ATOMS: atom_id res chain seq x y z
N MET A 1 -29.01 -3.75 -20.97
CA MET A 1 -27.75 -4.49 -20.72
C MET A 1 -26.87 -4.34 -21.93
N ALA A 2 -25.65 -3.84 -21.78
CA ALA A 2 -24.67 -3.78 -22.87
C ALA A 2 -23.65 -4.89 -22.61
N VAL A 3 -23.55 -5.85 -23.53
CA VAL A 3 -22.57 -6.93 -23.48
C VAL A 3 -21.58 -6.66 -24.62
N ASP A 4 -20.32 -6.44 -24.27
CA ASP A 4 -19.23 -6.22 -25.21
C ASP A 4 -18.31 -7.44 -25.15
N MET A 5 -18.13 -8.12 -26.30
CA MET A 5 -17.26 -9.30 -26.43
C MET A 5 -16.09 -8.94 -27.33
N ARG A 6 -14.87 -9.12 -26.82
CA ARG A 6 -13.63 -8.77 -27.52
C ARG A 6 -12.69 -9.95 -27.58
N LEU A 7 -12.02 -10.11 -28.71
CA LEU A 7 -10.92 -11.06 -28.83
C LEU A 7 -9.69 -10.55 -28.04
N PRO A 8 -8.89 -11.44 -27.43
CA PRO A 8 -7.68 -11.02 -26.74
C PRO A 8 -6.69 -10.43 -27.75
N ALA A 9 -6.35 -9.15 -27.57
CA ALA A 9 -5.34 -8.48 -28.37
C ALA A 9 -3.93 -8.80 -27.84
N ARG A 10 -2.94 -8.83 -28.74
CA ARG A 10 -1.54 -8.95 -28.34
C ARG A 10 -1.15 -7.70 -27.54
N LYS A 11 -0.58 -7.90 -26.35
CA LYS A 11 -0.06 -6.80 -25.54
C LYS A 11 1.05 -6.10 -26.32
N GLN A 12 0.77 -4.90 -26.81
CA GLN A 12 1.79 -4.05 -27.38
C GLN A 12 2.66 -3.56 -26.21
N SER A 13 3.96 -3.79 -26.26
CA SER A 13 4.90 -3.26 -25.28
C SER A 13 5.06 -1.75 -25.51
N PHE A 14 4.00 -0.98 -25.25
CA PHE A 14 4.06 0.48 -25.20
C PHE A 14 4.66 0.90 -23.85
N LEU A 15 5.96 0.67 -23.71
CA LEU A 15 6.74 1.70 -23.05
C LEU A 15 7.12 2.65 -24.18
N PRO A 16 6.41 3.78 -24.38
CA PRO A 16 7.00 4.84 -25.19
C PRO A 16 8.38 5.07 -24.60
N ALA A 17 9.38 5.19 -25.48
CA ALA A 17 10.74 5.49 -25.12
C ALA A 17 10.79 6.88 -24.47
N VAL A 18 10.33 6.97 -23.23
CA VAL A 18 10.76 8.00 -22.30
C VAL A 18 12.25 7.77 -22.26
N ARG A 19 12.99 8.67 -22.91
CA ARG A 19 14.44 8.67 -22.96
C ARG A 19 14.91 8.39 -21.54
N SER A 20 15.39 7.18 -21.31
CA SER A 20 15.98 6.84 -20.04
C SER A 20 17.09 7.84 -19.85
N SER A 21 16.98 8.68 -18.82
CA SER A 21 18.15 9.29 -18.21
C SER A 21 19.18 8.16 -18.10
N SER A 22 20.32 8.39 -18.73
CA SER A 22 21.40 7.45 -18.95
C SER A 22 22.13 7.16 -17.63
N ASP A 23 21.41 6.60 -16.67
CA ASP A 23 22.00 5.95 -15.51
C ASP A 23 21.67 4.46 -15.67
N GLY A 24 22.65 3.72 -16.19
CA GLY A 24 22.49 2.30 -16.51
C GLY A 24 22.23 1.53 -15.22
N LYS A 25 20.95 1.30 -14.91
CA LYS A 25 20.55 0.46 -13.78
C LYS A 25 21.20 -0.92 -13.93
N HIS A 26 22.06 -1.29 -12.99
CA HIS A 26 22.72 -2.59 -13.02
C HIS A 26 21.71 -3.68 -12.63
N LEU A 27 21.16 -4.32 -13.65
CA LEU A 27 20.21 -5.42 -13.49
C LEU A 27 20.95 -6.75 -13.39
N VAL A 28 20.52 -7.59 -12.46
CA VAL A 28 21.09 -8.92 -12.20
C VAL A 28 19.98 -9.97 -12.15
N VAL A 29 20.35 -11.20 -12.47
CA VAL A 29 19.53 -12.40 -12.27
C VAL A 29 20.14 -13.30 -11.18
N PRO A 30 19.35 -14.22 -10.59
CA PRO A 30 19.88 -15.16 -9.61
C PRO A 30 21.07 -15.96 -10.18
N GLY A 31 22.18 -15.97 -9.46
CA GLY A 31 23.43 -16.61 -9.89
C GLY A 31 24.47 -15.66 -10.51
N ASP A 32 24.10 -14.41 -10.80
CA ASP A 32 25.06 -13.42 -11.29
C ASP A 32 26.00 -12.96 -10.17
N VAL A 33 27.30 -12.93 -10.46
CA VAL A 33 28.33 -12.42 -9.56
C VAL A 33 28.33 -10.90 -9.62
N ILE A 34 28.07 -10.25 -8.48
CA ILE A 34 28.02 -8.78 -8.39
C ILE A 34 29.42 -8.21 -8.22
N THR A 35 30.18 -8.73 -7.25
CA THR A 35 31.51 -8.27 -6.86
C THR A 35 32.29 -9.41 -6.18
N SER A 36 33.61 -9.48 -6.37
CA SER A 36 34.50 -10.47 -5.73
C SER A 36 35.34 -9.89 -4.58
N ASP A 37 35.17 -8.61 -4.27
CA ASP A 37 35.93 -7.92 -3.23
C ASP A 37 35.37 -8.21 -1.83
N PRO A 38 36.19 -8.70 -0.88
CA PRO A 38 35.75 -9.05 0.48
C PRO A 38 35.42 -7.83 1.37
N GLY A 39 35.66 -6.61 0.87
CA GLY A 39 35.43 -5.37 1.61
C GLY A 39 33.96 -4.91 1.64
N PHE A 40 33.07 -5.58 0.90
CA PHE A 40 31.65 -5.24 0.84
C PHE A 40 30.81 -6.10 1.80
N MET A 41 29.87 -5.45 2.48
CA MET A 41 28.87 -6.10 3.29
C MET A 41 27.71 -6.58 2.42
N ARG A 42 27.23 -7.79 2.71
CA ARG A 42 26.04 -8.35 2.07
C ARG A 42 24.76 -7.74 2.64
N GLY A 43 23.89 -7.30 1.75
CA GLY A 43 22.53 -6.87 2.05
C GLY A 43 21.49 -7.89 1.60
N HIS A 44 20.22 -7.50 1.66
CA HIS A 44 19.11 -8.31 1.17
C HIS A 44 19.27 -8.65 -0.32
N GLY A 45 18.89 -9.86 -0.72
CA GLY A 45 18.96 -10.30 -2.11
C GLY A 45 20.35 -10.72 -2.60
N THR A 46 21.32 -10.88 -1.69
CA THR A 46 22.67 -11.36 -1.99
C THR A 46 23.06 -12.52 -1.08
N TYR A 47 23.93 -13.40 -1.57
CA TYR A 47 24.56 -14.45 -0.78
C TYR A 47 26.04 -14.58 -1.17
N MET A 48 26.86 -15.18 -0.31
CA MET A 48 28.27 -15.44 -0.61
C MET A 48 28.40 -16.87 -1.12
N ASP A 49 29.09 -17.02 -2.25
CA ASP A 49 29.37 -18.28 -2.91
C ASP A 49 30.84 -18.28 -3.34
N ASP A 50 31.65 -19.21 -2.84
CA ASP A 50 33.10 -19.30 -3.13
C ASP A 50 33.85 -17.95 -3.04
N GLU A 51 33.65 -17.21 -1.94
CA GLU A 51 34.21 -15.87 -1.68
C GLU A 51 33.74 -14.76 -2.63
N LYS A 52 32.79 -15.04 -3.51
CA LYS A 52 32.16 -14.08 -4.42
C LYS A 52 30.77 -13.70 -3.91
N LEU A 53 30.41 -12.44 -4.09
CA LEU A 53 29.07 -11.97 -3.78
C LEU A 53 28.15 -12.21 -4.99
N THR A 54 27.16 -13.09 -4.82
CA THR A 54 26.24 -13.52 -5.87
C THR A 54 24.82 -13.04 -5.57
N ALA A 55 24.07 -12.68 -6.62
CA ALA A 55 22.67 -12.28 -6.50
C ALA A 55 21.77 -13.50 -6.28
N SER A 56 20.84 -13.44 -5.32
CA SER A 56 19.81 -14.48 -5.11
C SER A 56 18.48 -14.16 -5.80
N VAL A 57 18.27 -12.90 -6.20
CA VAL A 57 17.00 -12.39 -6.71
C VAL A 57 17.21 -11.60 -8.00
N ALA A 58 16.22 -11.62 -8.89
CA ALA A 58 16.23 -10.79 -10.10
C ALA A 58 15.83 -9.34 -9.76
N GLY A 59 16.71 -8.39 -10.04
CA GLY A 59 16.52 -7.02 -9.58
C GLY A 59 17.62 -6.05 -9.96
N GLU A 60 17.50 -4.84 -9.42
CA GLU A 60 18.48 -3.78 -9.55
C GLU A 60 19.46 -3.83 -8.38
N VAL A 61 20.76 -3.75 -8.66
CA VAL A 61 21.80 -3.72 -7.64
C VAL A 61 21.88 -2.31 -7.06
N GLU A 62 21.64 -2.18 -5.76
CA GLU A 62 21.83 -0.96 -5.00
C GLU A 62 23.09 -1.04 -4.16
N ARG A 63 23.99 -0.08 -4.38
CA ARG A 63 25.25 0.04 -3.64
C ARG A 63 25.14 1.24 -2.71
N VAL A 64 24.99 0.98 -1.42
CA VAL A 64 24.93 2.02 -0.38
C VAL A 64 26.21 1.94 0.44
N ASN A 65 27.18 2.79 0.12
CA ASN A 65 28.53 2.76 0.71
C ASN A 65 29.19 1.38 0.52
N LYS A 66 29.41 0.64 1.62
CA LYS A 66 29.96 -0.72 1.60
C LYS A 66 28.89 -1.80 1.56
N LEU A 67 27.60 -1.46 1.68
CA LEU A 67 26.51 -2.44 1.66
C LEU A 67 25.99 -2.61 0.23
N ILE A 68 25.98 -3.84 -0.26
CA ILE A 68 25.39 -4.20 -1.55
C ILE A 68 24.09 -4.96 -1.30
N CYS A 69 22.97 -4.42 -1.78
CA CYS A 69 21.69 -5.11 -1.78
C CYS A 69 21.15 -5.21 -3.21
N VAL A 70 20.29 -6.20 -3.46
CA VAL A 70 19.56 -6.32 -4.71
C VAL A 70 18.10 -6.02 -4.44
N ARG A 71 17.58 -4.96 -5.06
CA ARG A 71 16.17 -4.60 -4.99
C ARG A 71 15.38 -5.45 -6.00
N PRO A 72 14.53 -6.38 -5.53
CA PRO A 72 13.79 -7.26 -6.44
C PRO A 72 12.70 -6.49 -7.18
N LEU A 73 12.37 -6.93 -8.40
CA LEU A 73 11.29 -6.31 -9.20
C LEU A 73 9.90 -6.52 -8.60
N LYS A 74 9.72 -7.61 -7.84
CA LYS A 74 8.49 -7.94 -7.12
C LYS A 74 8.85 -8.41 -5.73
N THR A 75 8.27 -7.76 -4.72
CA THR A 75 8.46 -8.14 -3.33
C THR A 75 7.11 -8.21 -2.61
N ARG A 76 7.06 -9.07 -1.60
CA ARG A 76 6.04 -8.90 -0.54
C ARG A 76 6.41 -7.72 0.33
N PHE A 77 5.46 -7.23 1.10
CA PHE A 77 5.71 -6.12 2.00
C PHE A 77 6.72 -6.55 3.08
N ASN A 78 7.85 -5.84 3.12
CA ASN A 78 8.81 -5.91 4.20
C ASN A 78 8.65 -4.63 5.01
N GLY A 79 8.03 -4.75 6.18
CA GLY A 79 7.71 -3.61 7.01
C GLY A 79 8.94 -3.03 7.69
N GLU A 80 9.00 -1.71 7.74
CA GLU A 80 9.96 -0.95 8.53
C GLU A 80 9.27 -0.27 9.71
N VAL A 81 10.02 0.03 10.75
CA VAL A 81 9.48 0.73 11.93
C VAL A 81 8.97 2.11 11.51
N GLY A 82 7.72 2.40 11.85
CA GLY A 82 7.02 3.64 11.47
C GLY A 82 6.26 3.57 10.15
N ASP A 83 6.29 2.44 9.44
CA ASP A 83 5.44 2.27 8.25
C ASP A 83 3.96 2.26 8.64
N VAL A 84 3.14 3.02 7.90
CA VAL A 84 1.68 2.97 8.01
C VAL A 84 1.16 1.83 7.13
N VAL A 85 0.33 0.97 7.71
CA VAL A 85 -0.23 -0.20 7.05
C VAL A 85 -1.73 -0.26 7.25
N VAL A 86 -2.42 -0.77 6.22
CA VAL A 86 -3.82 -1.18 6.34
C VAL A 86 -3.84 -2.70 6.41
N GLY A 87 -4.61 -3.28 7.30
CA GLY A 87 -4.62 -4.73 7.52
C GLY A 87 -6.02 -5.26 7.74
N ARG A 88 -6.22 -6.54 7.43
CA ARG A 88 -7.46 -7.25 7.75
C ARG A 88 -7.24 -8.21 8.90
N ILE A 89 -8.09 -8.18 9.92
CA ILE A 89 -7.99 -9.12 11.03
C ILE A 89 -8.33 -10.52 10.54
N THR A 90 -7.41 -11.46 10.77
CA THR A 90 -7.56 -12.85 10.36
C THR A 90 -8.12 -13.69 11.50
N GLU A 91 -7.54 -13.57 12.69
CA GLU A 91 -7.91 -14.35 13.86
C GLU A 91 -7.78 -13.50 15.13
N VAL A 92 -8.69 -13.72 16.09
CA VAL A 92 -8.57 -13.18 17.45
C VAL A 92 -8.01 -14.27 18.36
N GLN A 93 -6.85 -14.03 18.97
CA GLN A 93 -6.24 -14.92 19.96
C GLN A 93 -6.27 -14.29 21.35
N GLN A 94 -5.90 -15.06 22.36
CA GLN A 94 -5.78 -14.53 23.72
C GLN A 94 -4.72 -13.42 23.73
N LYS A 95 -5.09 -12.22 24.19
CA LYS A 95 -4.22 -11.02 24.32
C LYS A 95 -3.75 -10.37 23.01
N ARG A 96 -4.07 -10.93 21.84
CA ARG A 96 -3.57 -10.42 20.55
C ARG A 96 -4.50 -10.73 19.38
N TRP A 97 -4.51 -9.84 18.39
CA TRP A 97 -5.10 -10.08 17.08
C TRP A 97 -4.01 -10.39 16.06
N LYS A 98 -4.32 -11.33 15.16
CA LYS A 98 -3.54 -11.52 13.94
C LYS A 98 -4.13 -10.68 12.83
N VAL A 99 -3.25 -10.06 12.06
CA VAL A 99 -3.61 -9.11 11.01
C VAL A 99 -2.87 -9.48 9.72
N GLY A 100 -3.63 -9.71 8.66
CA GLY A 100 -3.12 -9.95 7.31
C GLY A 100 -2.73 -8.63 6.63
N THR A 101 -1.43 -8.40 6.47
CA THR A 101 -0.84 -7.16 5.93
C THR A 101 -0.01 -7.38 4.65
N ASN A 102 -0.25 -8.45 3.89
CA ASN A 102 0.52 -8.78 2.66
C ASN A 102 2.05 -8.94 2.87
N SER A 103 2.44 -9.25 4.10
CA SER A 103 3.80 -9.57 4.53
C SER A 103 4.10 -11.06 4.34
N ARG A 104 5.32 -11.49 4.69
CA ARG A 104 5.70 -12.92 4.69
C ARG A 104 4.93 -13.71 5.75
N LEU A 105 4.74 -13.12 6.91
CA LEU A 105 4.05 -13.69 8.08
C LEU A 105 2.88 -12.79 8.45
N ASP A 106 1.93 -13.32 9.21
CA ASP A 106 0.86 -12.51 9.80
C ASP A 106 1.43 -11.52 10.81
N SER A 107 0.92 -10.29 10.77
CA SER A 107 1.27 -9.25 11.73
C SER A 107 0.52 -9.45 13.03
N VAL A 108 1.11 -9.02 14.13
CA VAL A 108 0.55 -9.16 15.47
C VAL A 108 0.17 -7.79 16.00
N LEU A 109 -1.10 -7.61 16.35
CA LEU A 109 -1.59 -6.46 17.08
C LEU A 109 -1.86 -6.90 18.53
N LEU A 110 -1.05 -6.44 19.46
CA LEU A 110 -1.27 -6.75 20.87
C LEU A 110 -2.43 -5.90 21.40
N LEU A 111 -3.26 -6.45 22.30
CA LEU A 111 -4.19 -5.62 23.08
C LEU A 111 -3.44 -4.44 23.67
N SER A 112 -2.23 -4.73 24.18
CA SER A 112 -1.07 -3.86 24.43
C SER A 112 -1.02 -2.48 23.80
N SER A 113 -1.30 -2.50 22.52
CA SER A 113 -0.90 -1.50 21.56
C SER A 113 -2.11 -0.82 20.93
N VAL A 114 -3.30 -1.14 21.45
CA VAL A 114 -4.58 -0.64 21.03
C VAL A 114 -5.11 0.41 22.00
N ASN A 115 -5.70 1.46 21.46
CA ASN A 115 -6.39 2.49 22.23
C ASN A 115 -7.77 1.99 22.60
N LEU A 116 -8.09 1.96 23.89
CA LEU A 116 -9.45 1.66 24.34
C LEU A 116 -10.33 2.91 24.21
N PRO A 117 -11.62 2.77 23.88
CA PRO A 117 -12.53 3.91 23.82
C PRO A 117 -12.58 4.60 25.19
N GLY A 118 -12.50 5.94 25.18
CA GLY A 118 -12.49 6.78 26.39
C GLY A 118 -11.16 7.48 26.69
N GLY A 119 -10.09 7.19 25.95
CA GLY A 119 -8.82 7.93 26.05
C GLY A 119 -8.07 7.77 27.39
N GLU A 120 -8.61 6.97 28.30
CA GLU A 120 -8.04 6.74 29.62
C GLU A 120 -7.00 5.62 29.51
N LEU A 121 -5.76 5.88 29.95
CA LEU A 121 -4.74 4.85 30.18
C LEU A 121 -5.16 4.00 31.40
N ARG A 122 -6.25 3.25 31.27
CA ARG A 122 -6.73 2.33 32.29
C ARG A 122 -5.80 1.11 32.38
N ARG A 123 -5.57 0.62 33.61
CA ARG A 123 -4.90 -0.68 33.80
C ARG A 123 -5.77 -1.76 33.18
N ARG A 124 -5.22 -2.42 32.17
CA ARG A 124 -5.89 -3.46 31.38
C ARG A 124 -6.36 -4.57 32.30
N SER A 125 -7.66 -4.81 32.31
CA SER A 125 -8.32 -5.76 33.19
C SER A 125 -8.64 -7.05 32.43
N ALA A 126 -8.88 -8.16 33.14
CA ALA A 126 -9.28 -9.41 32.52
C ALA A 126 -10.61 -9.30 31.75
N GLU A 127 -11.44 -8.31 32.10
CA GLU A 127 -12.66 -7.93 31.38
C GLU A 127 -12.37 -7.48 29.95
N ASP A 128 -11.26 -6.76 29.72
CA ASP A 128 -10.85 -6.29 28.38
C ASP A 128 -10.42 -7.47 27.48
N GLU A 129 -9.98 -8.59 28.07
CA GLU A 129 -9.67 -9.81 27.31
C GLU A 129 -10.94 -10.51 26.79
N LEU A 130 -12.06 -10.38 27.50
CA LEU A 130 -13.34 -10.95 27.12
C LEU A 130 -14.05 -10.08 26.06
N THR A 131 -13.95 -8.74 26.19
CA THR A 131 -14.55 -7.78 25.25
C THR A 131 -13.71 -7.54 23.99
N MET A 132 -12.57 -8.23 23.82
CA MET A 132 -11.73 -8.12 22.62
C MET A 132 -12.50 -8.29 21.31
N ARG A 133 -13.43 -9.27 21.30
CA ARG A 133 -14.24 -9.56 20.11
C ARG A 133 -15.26 -8.48 19.81
N ASP A 134 -15.61 -7.63 20.78
CA ASP A 134 -16.56 -6.54 20.56
C ASP A 134 -15.88 -5.34 19.89
N TYR A 135 -14.59 -5.13 20.16
CA TYR A 135 -13.82 -4.05 19.52
C TYR A 135 -13.43 -4.38 18.08
N LEU A 136 -12.88 -5.58 17.87
CA LEU A 136 -12.26 -5.99 16.61
C LEU A 136 -12.62 -7.45 16.32
N GLN A 137 -13.43 -7.64 15.28
CA GLN A 137 -13.91 -8.93 14.83
C GLN A 137 -13.06 -9.48 13.68
N GLU A 138 -13.16 -10.78 13.47
CA GLU A 138 -12.52 -11.44 12.33
C GLU A 138 -13.07 -10.89 11.02
N GLY A 139 -12.18 -10.43 10.16
CA GLY A 139 -12.53 -9.81 8.89
C GLY A 139 -12.59 -8.28 8.90
N ASP A 140 -12.58 -7.64 10.06
CA ASP A 140 -12.51 -6.18 10.18
C ASP A 140 -11.21 -5.62 9.57
N LEU A 141 -11.29 -4.39 9.06
CA LEU A 141 -10.14 -3.67 8.53
C LEU A 141 -9.65 -2.65 9.55
N ILE A 142 -8.32 -2.54 9.66
CA ILE A 142 -7.67 -1.60 10.56
C ILE A 142 -6.60 -0.81 9.83
N SER A 143 -6.40 0.44 10.24
CA SER A 143 -5.20 1.21 9.98
C SER A 143 -4.30 1.13 11.22
N ALA A 144 -3.03 0.83 11.02
CA ALA A 144 -2.06 0.71 12.10
C ALA A 144 -0.67 1.16 11.64
N GLU A 145 0.21 1.40 12.59
CA GLU A 145 1.61 1.69 12.33
C GLU A 145 2.49 0.54 12.86
N VAL A 146 3.60 0.28 12.18
CA VAL A 146 4.55 -0.77 12.57
C VAL A 146 5.41 -0.27 13.74
N GLN A 147 5.23 -0.90 14.90
CA GLN A 147 5.97 -0.58 16.13
C GLN A 147 7.41 -1.08 16.07
N SER A 148 7.53 -2.35 15.71
CA SER A 148 8.77 -3.10 15.74
C SER A 148 8.64 -4.30 14.82
N VAL A 149 9.78 -4.76 14.34
CA VAL A 149 9.90 -5.98 13.55
C VAL A 149 10.57 -7.02 14.44
N PHE A 150 9.92 -8.17 14.60
CA PHE A 150 10.46 -9.30 15.35
C PHE A 150 11.62 -9.95 14.56
N SER A 151 12.44 -10.74 15.26
CA SER A 151 13.60 -11.42 14.65
C SER A 151 13.22 -12.46 13.60
N ASP A 152 12.00 -12.99 13.64
CA ASP A 152 11.41 -13.90 12.65
C ASP A 152 10.87 -13.15 11.41
N GLY A 153 10.82 -11.82 11.46
CA GLY A 153 10.24 -10.96 10.42
C GLY A 153 8.74 -10.73 10.57
N ALA A 154 8.11 -11.17 11.67
CA ALA A 154 6.75 -10.77 11.98
C ALA A 154 6.71 -9.28 12.38
N LEU A 155 5.62 -8.58 12.03
CA LEU A 155 5.47 -7.17 12.34
C LEU A 155 4.61 -7.02 13.60
N SER A 156 5.08 -6.25 14.57
CA SER A 156 4.28 -5.81 15.71
C SER A 156 3.61 -4.48 15.35
N LEU A 157 2.28 -4.43 15.41
CA LEU A 157 1.51 -3.24 15.08
C LEU A 157 1.06 -2.50 16.34
N HIS A 158 0.85 -1.20 16.21
CA HIS A 158 0.15 -0.39 17.20
C HIS A 158 -0.80 0.63 16.58
N THR A 159 -1.77 1.06 17.38
CA THR A 159 -2.77 2.07 17.03
C THR A 159 -2.83 3.11 18.14
N ARG A 160 -1.67 3.69 18.51
CA ARG A 160 -1.56 4.63 19.64
C ARG A 160 -2.14 6.01 19.35
N SER A 161 -2.22 6.42 18.08
CA SER A 161 -2.85 7.68 17.66
C SER A 161 -4.31 7.46 17.31
N LEU A 162 -5.18 8.45 17.56
CA LEU A 162 -6.61 8.39 17.16
C LEU A 162 -6.81 8.29 15.63
N LYS A 163 -5.80 8.66 14.85
CA LYS A 163 -5.77 8.50 13.39
C LYS A 163 -5.74 7.03 12.94
N TYR A 164 -5.30 6.14 13.84
CA TYR A 164 -5.23 4.71 13.62
C TYR A 164 -6.36 4.02 14.38
N GLY A 165 -6.92 2.97 13.79
CA GLY A 165 -8.03 2.26 14.40
C GLY A 165 -8.77 1.39 13.41
N LYS A 166 -10.01 1.06 13.76
CA LYS A 166 -10.91 0.32 12.87
C LYS A 166 -11.35 1.23 11.73
N LEU A 167 -11.28 0.70 10.53
CA LEU A 167 -11.75 1.37 9.32
C LEU A 167 -13.24 1.07 9.14
N GLY A 168 -14.03 2.11 8.90
CA GLY A 168 -15.46 2.02 8.72
C GLY A 168 -15.88 1.60 7.31
N GLN A 169 -16.87 2.28 6.74
CA GLN A 169 -17.32 2.02 5.37
C GLN A 169 -16.37 2.63 4.34
N GLY A 170 -16.00 1.84 3.35
CA GLY A 170 -15.10 2.25 2.28
C GLY A 170 -14.75 1.09 1.35
N VAL A 171 -13.72 1.28 0.54
CA VAL A 171 -13.27 0.32 -0.45
C VAL A 171 -11.78 0.06 -0.29
N LEU A 172 -11.44 -1.23 -0.15
CA LEU A 172 -10.05 -1.69 -0.14
C LEU A 172 -9.59 -2.03 -1.55
N VAL A 173 -8.41 -1.54 -1.92
CA VAL A 173 -7.71 -1.90 -3.16
C VAL A 173 -6.37 -2.51 -2.80
N GLN A 174 -6.09 -3.69 -3.34
CA GLN A 174 -4.82 -4.37 -3.17
C GLN A 174 -3.94 -4.13 -4.39
N VAL A 175 -2.79 -3.51 -4.18
CA VAL A 175 -1.75 -3.26 -5.17
C VAL A 175 -0.42 -3.85 -4.70
N SER A 176 0.56 -3.92 -5.59
CA SER A 176 1.91 -4.35 -5.20
C SER A 176 2.53 -3.30 -4.28
N PRO A 177 3.12 -3.68 -3.13
CA PRO A 177 3.72 -2.72 -2.18
C PRO A 177 4.82 -1.89 -2.82
N SER A 178 5.56 -2.45 -3.78
CA SER A 178 6.62 -1.77 -4.53
C SER A 178 6.13 -0.58 -5.37
N LEU A 179 4.82 -0.46 -5.64
CA LEU A 179 4.26 0.65 -6.41
C LEU A 179 3.94 1.87 -5.53
N ILE A 180 3.86 1.71 -4.22
CA ILE A 180 3.53 2.81 -3.31
C ILE A 180 4.82 3.54 -2.96
N LYS A 181 4.85 4.85 -3.22
CA LYS A 181 5.99 5.70 -2.85
C LYS A 181 5.96 5.93 -1.35
N ARG A 182 7.06 5.60 -0.67
CA ARG A 182 7.20 5.90 0.76
C ARG A 182 7.31 7.41 0.96
N GLN A 183 6.40 7.97 1.75
CA GLN A 183 6.30 9.40 2.05
C GLN A 183 6.04 9.60 3.55
N LYS A 184 6.13 10.83 4.04
CA LYS A 184 5.86 11.12 5.47
C LYS A 184 4.36 11.07 5.80
N THR A 185 3.51 11.38 4.82
CA THR A 185 2.06 11.44 4.98
C THR A 185 1.42 10.39 4.09
N HIS A 186 0.67 9.47 4.70
CA HIS A 186 -0.06 8.40 4.01
C HIS A 186 -1.57 8.63 3.99
N PHE A 187 -2.04 9.62 4.75
CA PHE A 187 -3.42 10.06 4.80
C PHE A 187 -3.57 11.27 3.91
N HIS A 188 -4.39 11.14 2.88
CA HIS A 188 -4.64 12.21 1.92
C HIS A 188 -6.13 12.48 1.86
N ASN A 189 -6.50 13.70 2.21
CA ASN A 189 -7.85 14.21 2.00
C ASN A 189 -7.86 14.88 0.63
N LEU A 190 -8.55 14.28 -0.33
CA LEU A 190 -8.60 14.80 -1.69
C LEU A 190 -9.73 15.82 -1.81
N THR A 191 -9.51 16.82 -2.66
CA THR A 191 -10.50 17.88 -2.96
C THR A 191 -11.75 17.34 -3.66
N CYS A 192 -11.71 16.09 -4.14
CA CYS A 192 -12.83 15.43 -4.79
C CYS A 192 -13.89 14.88 -3.82
N GLY A 193 -13.77 15.09 -2.50
CA GLY A 193 -14.75 14.61 -1.50
C GLY A 193 -14.53 13.16 -1.04
N ALA A 194 -13.36 12.60 -1.34
CA ALA A 194 -12.93 11.30 -0.83
C ALA A 194 -11.55 11.42 -0.15
N SER A 195 -11.33 10.60 0.86
CA SER A 195 -10.06 10.43 1.53
C SER A 195 -9.44 9.08 1.19
N ILE A 196 -8.11 9.05 1.13
CA ILE A 196 -7.33 7.86 0.80
C ILE A 196 -6.26 7.63 1.86
N ILE A 197 -6.10 6.36 2.25
CA ILE A 197 -4.97 5.86 3.03
C ILE A 197 -4.12 4.99 2.11
N LEU A 198 -2.88 5.41 1.89
CA LEU A 198 -1.88 4.65 1.14
C LEU A 198 -1.02 3.84 2.12
N GLY A 199 -1.41 2.59 2.40
CA GLY A 199 -0.61 1.72 3.25
C GLY A 199 0.65 1.22 2.52
N ASN A 200 1.82 1.27 3.15
CA ASN A 200 3.10 0.85 2.56
C ASN A 200 3.13 -0.63 2.15
N ASN A 201 2.16 -1.40 2.64
CA ASN A 201 1.98 -2.81 2.34
C ASN A 201 1.22 -3.12 1.04
N GLY A 202 0.86 -2.10 0.27
CA GLY A 202 0.08 -2.28 -0.95
C GLY A 202 -1.43 -2.27 -0.71
N TYR A 203 -1.88 -2.05 0.52
CA TYR A 203 -3.31 -1.94 0.81
C TYR A 203 -3.69 -0.46 0.83
N VAL A 204 -4.53 -0.09 -0.12
CA VAL A 204 -5.05 1.26 -0.26
C VAL A 204 -6.50 1.27 0.18
N TRP A 205 -6.83 2.13 1.13
CA TRP A 205 -8.19 2.29 1.63
C TRP A 205 -8.77 3.60 1.14
N ILE A 206 -9.93 3.56 0.50
CA ILE A 206 -10.64 4.73 -0.01
C ILE A 206 -11.94 4.84 0.77
N TYR A 207 -12.19 6.00 1.37
CA TYR A 207 -13.37 6.26 2.18
C TYR A 207 -13.90 7.66 1.90
N PRO A 208 -15.21 7.92 2.07
CA PRO A 208 -15.74 9.27 1.93
C PRO A 208 -15.11 10.17 2.99
N THR A 209 -14.87 11.43 2.66
CA THR A 209 -14.27 12.37 3.63
C THR A 209 -15.24 12.54 4.80
N PRO A 210 -14.85 12.16 6.03
CA PRO A 210 -15.73 12.33 7.18
C PRO A 210 -15.99 13.82 7.43
N GLY A 211 -17.18 14.16 7.90
CA GLY A 211 -17.40 15.46 8.53
C GLY A 211 -16.49 15.60 9.77
N HIS A 212 -16.13 16.82 10.16
CA HIS A 212 -15.23 17.10 11.30
C HIS A 212 -15.61 16.42 12.64
N GLN A 213 -16.80 15.83 12.78
CA GLN A 213 -17.29 15.19 13.99
C GLN A 213 -16.78 13.75 14.20
N ASP A 214 -16.30 13.05 13.17
CA ASP A 214 -15.87 11.64 13.29
C ASP A 214 -14.40 11.47 13.72
N GLU A 215 -13.57 12.52 13.65
CA GLU A 215 -12.15 12.45 14.04
C GLU A 215 -11.95 12.31 15.57
N GLU A 216 -12.93 12.74 16.37
CA GLU A 216 -12.87 12.68 17.84
C GLU A 216 -13.33 11.33 18.42
N ALA A 217 -14.04 10.50 17.63
CA ALA A 217 -14.70 9.29 18.12
C ALA A 217 -13.80 8.04 18.23
N GLY A 218 -12.48 8.21 18.19
CA GLY A 218 -11.53 7.16 18.59
C GLY A 218 -11.55 5.88 17.75
N GLY A 219 -12.03 5.92 16.49
CA GLY A 219 -11.81 4.85 15.52
C GLY A 219 -12.44 3.49 15.85
N TYR A 220 -13.42 3.39 16.76
CA TYR A 220 -14.21 2.17 17.00
C TYR A 220 -15.68 2.31 16.59
N TYR A 221 -16.18 3.54 16.49
CA TYR A 221 -17.52 3.76 15.98
C TYR A 221 -17.51 3.66 14.46
N THR A 222 -18.23 2.67 13.93
CA THR A 222 -18.47 2.56 12.49
C THR A 222 -19.82 3.21 12.19
N SER A 223 -19.81 4.40 11.59
CA SER A 223 -21.02 4.97 11.02
C SER A 223 -21.48 4.05 9.88
N LEU A 224 -22.61 3.36 10.09
CA LEU A 224 -23.25 2.49 9.11
C LEU A 224 -24.26 3.25 8.22
N GLU A 225 -24.16 4.58 8.21
CA GLU A 225 -25.04 5.43 7.42
C GLU A 225 -24.84 5.24 5.91
N PRO A 226 -25.91 5.34 5.12
CA PRO A 226 -25.81 5.19 3.68
C PRO A 226 -25.02 6.36 3.07
N VAL A 227 -23.83 6.06 2.54
CA VAL A 227 -23.03 7.02 1.77
C VAL A 227 -23.79 7.47 0.52
N PRO A 228 -23.87 8.78 0.21
CA PRO A 228 -24.60 9.29 -0.95
C PRO A 228 -24.01 8.80 -2.28
N LEU A 229 -24.83 8.82 -3.33
CA LEU A 229 -24.43 8.31 -4.65
C LEU A 229 -23.25 9.08 -5.26
N SER A 230 -23.18 10.40 -5.05
CA SER A 230 -22.08 11.25 -5.51
C SER A 230 -20.73 10.73 -5.02
N ASP A 231 -20.63 10.42 -3.72
CA ASP A 231 -19.38 10.03 -3.10
C ASP A 231 -19.01 8.61 -3.49
N ARG A 232 -20.01 7.73 -3.65
CA ARG A 232 -19.80 6.37 -4.17
C ARG A 232 -19.27 6.37 -5.60
N GLU A 233 -19.78 7.26 -6.45
CA GLU A 233 -19.27 7.41 -7.82
C GLU A 233 -17.80 7.84 -7.80
N ILE A 234 -17.44 8.82 -6.97
CA ILE A 234 -16.06 9.28 -6.81
C ILE A 234 -15.15 8.13 -6.33
N ILE A 235 -15.54 7.42 -5.27
CA ILE A 235 -14.78 6.28 -4.73
C ILE A 235 -14.58 5.20 -5.79
N SER A 236 -15.63 4.89 -6.56
CA SER A 236 -15.57 3.88 -7.62
C SER A 236 -14.67 4.29 -8.79
N ARG A 237 -14.66 5.57 -9.16
CA ARG A 237 -13.74 6.13 -10.15
C ARG A 237 -12.30 6.08 -9.67
N MET A 238 -12.05 6.49 -8.43
CA MET A 238 -10.72 6.44 -7.79
C MET A 238 -10.16 5.03 -7.74
N ARG A 239 -10.99 4.05 -7.38
CA ARG A 239 -10.63 2.63 -7.43
C ARG A 239 -10.17 2.22 -8.82
N ASN A 240 -10.91 2.58 -9.87
CA ASN A 240 -10.55 2.21 -11.25
C ASN A 240 -9.25 2.90 -11.70
N CYS A 241 -9.05 4.16 -11.31
CA CYS A 241 -7.80 4.90 -11.56
C CYS A 241 -6.59 4.24 -10.89
N LEU A 242 -6.72 3.80 -9.63
CA LEU A 242 -5.65 3.09 -8.94
C LEU A 242 -5.31 1.75 -9.62
N LEU A 243 -6.31 1.01 -10.09
CA LEU A 243 -6.10 -0.22 -10.84
C LEU A 243 -5.43 0.03 -12.19
N ALA A 244 -5.81 1.10 -12.89
CA ALA A 244 -5.18 1.56 -14.13
C ALA A 244 -3.69 1.87 -13.93
N LEU A 245 -3.36 2.73 -12.94
CA LEU A 245 -1.98 3.08 -12.61
C LEU A 245 -1.16 1.84 -12.19
N ALA A 246 -1.75 0.94 -11.41
CA ALA A 246 -1.10 -0.29 -10.98
C ALA A 246 -0.82 -1.26 -12.15
N ALA A 247 -1.73 -1.36 -13.12
CA ALA A 247 -1.55 -2.18 -14.31
C ALA A 247 -0.36 -1.71 -15.18
N HIS A 248 -0.13 -0.40 -15.21
CA HIS A 248 0.97 0.25 -15.94
C HIS A 248 2.26 0.39 -15.13
N LYS A 249 2.28 -0.08 -13.88
CA LYS A 249 3.43 0.01 -12.98
C LYS A 249 3.89 1.45 -12.73
N VAL A 250 2.95 2.40 -12.71
CA VAL A 250 3.23 3.79 -12.32
C VAL A 250 3.26 3.87 -10.79
N MET A 251 4.15 4.70 -10.23
CA MET A 251 4.21 4.91 -8.80
C MET A 251 2.94 5.63 -8.31
N LEU A 252 2.42 5.17 -7.17
CA LEU A 252 1.23 5.68 -6.52
C LEU A 252 1.63 6.61 -5.38
N TYR A 253 1.15 7.85 -5.48
CA TYR A 253 1.24 8.91 -4.49
C TYR A 253 0.16 9.95 -4.80
N ASP A 254 -0.04 10.91 -3.91
CA ASP A 254 -1.08 11.93 -3.97
C ASP A 254 -1.26 12.59 -5.35
N THR A 255 -0.22 13.16 -5.94
CA THR A 255 -0.37 13.90 -7.22
C THR A 255 -0.63 12.96 -8.40
N SER A 256 0.00 11.79 -8.44
CA SER A 256 -0.22 10.76 -9.47
C SER A 256 -1.69 10.31 -9.51
N ILE A 257 -2.28 10.12 -8.32
CA ILE A 257 -3.68 9.72 -8.20
C ILE A 257 -4.62 10.87 -8.58
N LEU A 258 -4.32 12.11 -8.15
CA LEU A 258 -5.11 13.30 -8.49
C LEU A 258 -5.14 13.56 -10.00
N TYR A 259 -3.99 13.52 -10.67
CA TYR A 259 -3.92 13.74 -12.12
C TYR A 259 -4.62 12.63 -12.91
N CYS A 260 -4.50 11.38 -12.45
CA CYS A 260 -5.26 10.28 -13.05
C CYS A 260 -6.77 10.47 -12.87
N TYR A 261 -7.20 10.97 -11.70
CA TYR A 261 -8.60 11.27 -11.44
C TYR A 261 -9.12 12.38 -12.36
N GLU A 262 -8.39 13.49 -12.49
CA GLU A 262 -8.75 14.59 -13.39
C GLU A 262 -8.85 14.14 -14.85
N SER A 263 -7.87 13.36 -15.31
CA SER A 263 -7.84 12.83 -16.69
C SER A 263 -8.99 11.85 -16.92
N SER A 264 -9.43 11.12 -15.89
CA SER A 264 -10.55 10.19 -15.99
C SER A 264 -11.94 10.85 -16.07
N LEU A 265 -12.05 12.16 -15.83
CA LEU A 265 -13.33 12.90 -15.87
C LEU A 265 -13.94 12.93 -17.28
N THR A 266 -13.12 12.82 -18.31
CA THR A 266 -13.55 12.78 -19.72
C THR A 266 -14.32 11.50 -20.07
N HIS A 267 -14.12 10.42 -19.30
CA HIS A 267 -14.71 9.10 -19.56
C HIS A 267 -15.74 8.72 -18.48
N GLN A 268 -16.65 7.81 -18.85
CA GLN A 268 -17.57 7.21 -17.88
C GLN A 268 -16.83 6.22 -16.98
N ILE A 269 -17.24 6.13 -15.71
CA ILE A 269 -16.58 5.31 -14.68
C ILE A 269 -16.36 3.86 -15.11
N LYS A 270 -17.36 3.27 -15.79
CA LYS A 270 -17.35 1.88 -16.26
C LYS A 270 -16.35 1.63 -17.40
N ASP A 271 -16.05 2.66 -18.18
CA ASP A 271 -15.23 2.55 -19.39
C ASP A 271 -13.73 2.71 -19.07
N ILE A 272 -13.39 3.28 -17.90
CA ILE A 272 -12.01 3.46 -17.43
C ILE A 272 -11.22 2.15 -17.38
N LEU A 273 -11.87 0.99 -17.22
CA LEU A 273 -11.18 -0.30 -17.14
C LEU A 273 -10.86 -0.90 -18.52
N LYS A 274 -11.33 -0.30 -19.62
CA LYS A 274 -11.01 -0.75 -20.99
C LYS A 274 -9.54 -0.43 -21.29
N PRO A 275 -8.77 -1.37 -21.85
CA PRO A 275 -7.32 -1.22 -22.01
C PRO A 275 -6.93 0.03 -22.82
N GLU A 276 -7.68 0.34 -23.88
CA GLU A 276 -7.46 1.54 -24.71
C GLU A 276 -7.55 2.84 -23.90
N ILE A 277 -8.55 2.92 -23.02
CA ILE A 277 -8.81 4.11 -22.18
C ILE A 277 -7.82 4.16 -21.01
N VAL A 278 -7.47 3.01 -20.42
CA VAL A 278 -6.42 2.91 -19.41
C VAL A 278 -5.10 3.44 -19.97
N ASP A 279 -4.71 2.97 -21.15
CA ASP A 279 -3.45 3.36 -21.80
C ASP A 279 -3.41 4.88 -22.03
N GLU A 280 -4.49 5.46 -22.55
CA GLU A 280 -4.64 6.89 -22.80
C GLU A 280 -4.54 7.73 -21.51
N ILE A 281 -5.35 7.41 -20.49
CA ILE A 281 -5.37 8.13 -19.20
C ILE A 281 -4.00 8.07 -18.54
N VAL A 282 -3.35 6.90 -18.54
CA VAL A 282 -2.04 6.74 -17.90
C VAL A 282 -0.95 7.48 -18.66
N MET A 283 -0.99 7.50 -20.01
CA MET A 283 -0.04 8.29 -20.80
C MET A 283 -0.17 9.79 -20.51
N GLU A 284 -1.39 10.32 -20.49
CA GLU A 284 -1.64 11.73 -20.17
C GLU A 284 -1.17 12.06 -18.75
N THR A 285 -1.50 11.21 -17.77
CA THR A 285 -1.07 11.37 -16.38
C THR A 285 0.45 11.39 -16.28
N ARG A 286 1.13 10.49 -16.99
CA ARG A 286 2.60 10.40 -16.97
C ARG A 286 3.26 11.62 -17.59
N GLN A 287 2.68 12.15 -18.68
CA GLN A 287 3.17 13.36 -19.33
C GLN A 287 3.05 14.55 -18.38
N ARG A 288 1.89 14.74 -17.73
CA ARG A 288 1.69 15.81 -16.74
C ARG A 288 2.65 15.71 -15.55
N LEU A 289 2.93 14.49 -15.08
CA LEU A 289 3.92 14.27 -14.02
C LEU A 289 5.33 14.67 -14.46
N LEU A 290 5.73 14.33 -15.69
CA LEU A 290 7.03 14.71 -16.24
C LEU A 290 7.15 16.23 -16.42
N ASP A 291 6.10 16.89 -16.87
CA ASP A 291 6.07 18.35 -17.07
C ASP A 291 6.12 19.11 -15.74
N GLN A 292 5.71 18.50 -14.62
CA GLN A 292 5.82 19.07 -13.29
C GLN A 292 7.21 18.86 -12.64
N GLU A 293 7.88 17.75 -12.99
CA GLU A 293 9.22 17.41 -12.47
C GLU A 293 10.37 18.04 -13.27
N GLY A 294 10.11 18.49 -14.51
CA GLY A 294 11.06 19.17 -15.42
C GLY A 294 11.13 20.68 -15.23
#